data_AF-A0A3D0TML4-F1
#
_entry.id   AF-A0A3D0TML4-F1
#
_cell.length_a   1.000
_cell.length_b   1.000
_cell.length_c   1.000
_cell.angle_alpha   90.00
_cell.angle_beta   90.00
_cell.angle_gamma   90.00
#
_symmetry.space_group_name_H-M   'P 1'
#
loop_
_entity.id
_entity.type
_entity.pdbx_description
1 polymer ?
#
loop_
_entity_poly.entity_id
_entity_poly.type
_entity_poly.pdbx_seq_one_letter_code
_entity_poly.pdbx_strand_id
1 'polypeptide(L)' 'MHEFVGKFGAAEMTHIPDADDNELWSAFGVRSQPWWAIIRTDGSTESGRGFFPGAITEEAIVS' A
#
# COMPACT_ATOMS: atom_id res chain seq x y z
N MET A 1 4.62 12.88 8.52
CA MET A 1 4.86 11.42 8.41
C MET A 1 5.21 10.81 9.76
N HIS A 2 6.30 11.23 10.44
CA HIS A 2 6.73 10.64 11.71
C HIS A 2 5.65 10.60 12.82
N GLU A 3 4.86 11.66 12.97
CA GLU A 3 3.77 11.70 13.96
C GLU A 3 2.67 10.67 13.64
N PHE A 4 2.28 10.53 12.37
CA PHE A 4 1.29 9.54 11.93
C PHE A 4 1.81 8.11 12.19
N VAL A 5 3.06 7.84 11.82
CA VAL A 5 3.69 6.53 12.01
C VAL A 5 3.74 6.13 13.48
N GLY A 6 4.16 7.06 14.36
CA GLY A 6 4.21 6.82 15.80
C GLY A 6 2.83 6.64 16.43
N LYS A 7 1.83 7.44 16.00
CA LYS A 7 0.47 7.40 16.53
C LYS A 7 -0.28 6.11 16.21
N PHE A 8 -0.06 5.55 15.02
CA PHE A 8 -0.82 4.39 14.53
C PHE A 8 -0.03 3.08 14.57
N GLY A 9 1.13 3.04 15.23
CA GLY A 9 1.92 1.82 15.37
C GLY A 9 2.48 1.27 14.06
N ALA A 10 2.62 2.12 13.03
CA ALA A 10 3.07 1.68 11.71
C ALA A 10 4.60 1.64 11.58
N ALA A 11 5.34 1.81 12.67
CA ALA A 11 6.80 1.96 12.65
C ALA A 11 7.56 0.75 12.09
N GLU A 12 6.96 -0.44 12.15
CA GLU A 12 7.55 -1.68 11.64
C GLU A 12 7.35 -1.85 10.11
N MET A 13 6.56 -0.99 9.49
CA MET A 13 6.36 -0.98 8.04
C MET A 13 7.35 -0.04 7.37
N THR A 14 7.79 -0.38 6.15
CA THR A 14 8.59 0.55 5.34
C THR A 14 7.70 1.71 4.89
N HIS A 15 8.13 2.95 5.15
CA HIS A 15 7.45 4.16 4.71
C HIS A 15 8.24 4.81 3.59
N ILE A 16 7.59 5.05 2.46
CA ILE A 16 8.18 5.70 1.29
C ILE A 16 7.51 7.06 1.13
N PRO A 17 8.21 8.18 1.37
CA PRO A 17 7.68 9.50 1.04
C PRO A 17 7.64 9.68 -0.48
N ASP A 18 6.44 9.87 -1.03
CA ASP A 18 6.23 10.28 -2.42
C ASP A 18 6.26 11.82 -2.50
N ALA A 19 7.41 12.41 -2.15
CA ALA A 19 7.57 13.85 -2.08
C ALA A 19 7.73 14.46 -3.49
N ASP A 20 7.23 15.67 -3.64
CA ASP A 20 7.40 16.59 -4.77
C ASP A 20 6.47 16.39 -5.99
N ASP A 21 6.28 15.18 -6.53
CA ASP A 21 5.55 15.02 -7.82
C ASP A 21 4.46 13.92 -7.86
N ASN A 22 4.22 13.21 -6.76
CA ASN A 22 3.30 12.06 -6.72
C ASN A 22 3.62 11.01 -7.80
N GLU A 23 4.90 10.81 -8.15
CA GLU A 23 5.31 9.93 -9.23
C GLU A 23 4.96 8.47 -8.91
N LEU A 24 5.14 8.05 -7.65
CA LEU A 24 4.82 6.70 -7.22
C LEU A 24 3.31 6.47 -7.31
N TRP A 25 2.51 7.39 -6.77
CA TRP A 25 1.06 7.32 -6.86
C TRP A 25 0.57 7.31 -8.31
N SER A 26 1.17 8.15 -9.16
CA SER A 26 0.82 8.23 -10.59
C SER A 26 1.17 6.95 -11.34
N ALA A 27 2.32 6.33 -11.05
CA ALA A 27 2.73 5.06 -11.64
C ALA A 27 1.76 3.91 -11.32
N PHE A 28 1.16 3.93 -10.12
CA PHE A 28 0.12 2.98 -9.71
C PHE A 28 -1.31 3.44 -10.07
N GLY A 29 -1.49 4.59 -10.72
CA GLY A 29 -2.79 5.14 -11.08
C GLY A 29 -3.64 5.57 -9.87
N VAL A 30 -3.02 5.81 -8.72
CA VAL A 30 -3.68 6.21 -7.48
C VAL A 30 -4.16 7.65 -7.58
N ARG A 31 -5.48 7.85 -7.44
CA ARG A 31 -6.11 9.19 -7.47
C ARG A 31 -6.62 9.67 -6.11
N SER A 32 -6.74 8.75 -5.15
CA SER A 32 -7.31 9.01 -3.83
C SER A 32 -6.93 7.89 -2.86
N GLN A 33 -6.62 8.25 -1.62
CA GLN A 33 -6.54 7.31 -0.51
C GLN A 33 -7.93 7.03 0.11
N PRO A 34 -8.14 5.89 0.80
CA PRO A 34 -7.21 4.76 0.92
C PRO A 34 -7.17 3.90 -0.36
N TRP A 35 -5.99 3.39 -0.67
CA TRP A 35 -5.71 2.51 -1.81
C TRP A 35 -4.71 1.45 -1.39
N TRP A 36 -4.77 0.29 -2.03
CA TRP A 36 -3.87 -0.82 -1.76
C TRP A 36 -3.47 -1.55 -3.04
N ALA A 37 -2.28 -2.15 -3.00
CA ALA A 37 -1.83 -3.11 -3.98
C ALA A 37 -1.16 -4.32 -3.31
N ILE A 38 -1.26 -5.46 -3.98
CA ILE A 38 -0.56 -6.69 -3.69
C ILE A 38 0.33 -6.97 -4.89
N ILE A 39 1.62 -7.15 -4.63
CA ILE A 39 2.62 -7.50 -5.62
C ILE A 39 3.08 -8.90 -5.26
N ARG A 40 2.76 -9.89 -6.11
CA ARG A 40 3.12 -11.29 -5.89
C ARG A 40 4.53 -11.58 -6.41
N THR A 41 5.10 -12.71 -5.99
CA THR A 41 6.47 -13.12 -6.36
C THR A 41 6.64 -13.40 -7.85
N ASP A 42 5.54 -13.75 -8.54
CA ASP A 42 5.49 -13.92 -10.00
C ASP A 42 5.41 -12.58 -10.77
N GLY A 43 5.38 -11.45 -10.06
CA GLY A 43 5.25 -10.12 -10.64
C GLY A 43 3.82 -9.71 -10.98
N SER A 44 2.82 -10.58 -10.74
CA SER A 44 1.42 -10.20 -10.88
C SER A 44 1.01 -9.20 -9.80
N THR A 45 0.10 -8.29 -10.18
CA THR A 45 -0.39 -7.26 -9.29
C THR A 45 -1.91 -7.27 -9.19
N GLU A 46 -2.39 -6.98 -7.99
CA GLU A 46 -3.80 -6.76 -7.70
C GLU A 46 -3.91 -5.45 -6.92
N SER A 47 -4.94 -4.66 -7.17
CA SER A 47 -5.14 -3.40 -6.45
C SER A 47 -6.59 -3.03 -6.26
N GLY A 48 -6.85 -2.16 -5.28
CA GLY A 48 -8.18 -1.69 -4.98
C GLY A 48 -8.21 -0.36 -4.24
N ARG A 49 -9.40 0.26 -4.24
CA ARG A 49 -9.71 1.45 -3.44
C ARG A 49 -10.50 1.05 -2.19
N GLY A 50 -10.40 1.87 -1.15
CA GLY A 50 -11.09 1.64 0.12
C GLY A 50 -10.21 0.90 1.13
N PHE A 51 -10.86 0.35 2.15
CA PHE A 51 -10.17 -0.46 3.16
C PHE A 51 -9.62 -1.75 2.54
N PHE A 52 -8.45 -2.17 3.02
CA PHE A 52 -7.82 -3.42 2.61
C PHE A 52 -8.71 -4.61 2.99
N PRO A 53 -9.11 -5.50 2.06
CA PRO A 53 -9.96 -6.63 2.40
C PRO A 53 -9.15 -7.72 3.09
N GLY A 54 -9.49 -8.06 4.33
CA GLY A 54 -8.76 -9.08 5.12
C GLY A 54 -8.77 -10.49 4.51
N ALA A 55 -9.74 -10.81 3.66
CA ALA A 55 -9.76 -12.09 2.95
C ALA A 55 -8.58 -12.23 1.95
N ILE A 56 -8.12 -11.13 1.36
CA ILE A 56 -7.06 -11.14 0.35
C ILE A 56 -5.67 -11.28 1.00
N THR A 57 -5.50 -10.81 2.25
CA THR A 57 -4.23 -10.99 2.98
C THR A 57 -3.91 -12.46 3.24
N GLU A 58 -4.89 -13.28 3.62
CA GLU A 58 -4.63 -14.67 3.96
C GLU A 58 -4.22 -15.45 2.72
N GLU A 59 -4.94 -15.31 1.60
CA GLU A 59 -4.62 -15.99 0.34
C GLU A 59 -3.27 -15.56 -0.25
N ALA A 60 -2.91 -14.27 -0.16
CA ALA A 60 -1.67 -13.75 -0.71
C ALA A 60 -0.41 -14.15 0.07
N ILE A 61 -0.54 -14.57 1.34
CA ILE A 61 0.61 -14.98 2.16
C ILE A 61 0.95 -16.47 1.97
N VAL A 62 0.00 -17.31 1.57
CA VAL A 62 0.19 -18.77 1.38
C VAL A 62 0.46 -19.20 -0.07
N SER A 63 0.38 -18.29 -1.06
CA SER A 63 0.71 -18.54 -2.47
C SER A 63 2.13 -18.13 -2.83
#